data_AF-A0A8T7GKQ9-F1
#
_entry.id   AF-A0A8T7GKQ9-F1
#
_cell.length_a   1.000
_cell.length_b   1.000
_cell.length_c   1.000
_cell.angle_alpha   90.00
_cell.angle_beta   90.00
_cell.angle_gamma   90.00
#
_symmetry.space_group_name_H-M   'P 1'
#
loop_
_entity.id
_entity.type
_entity.pdbx_description
1 polymer ?
#
loop_
_entity_poly.entity_id
_entity_poly.type
_entity_poly.pdbx_seq_one_letter_code
_entity_poly.pdbx_strand_id
1 'polypeptide(L)' 'MKWKRYNDSLIRGGQILLDFDVIGNWDIELEEMNKNKEARKFVYPDSFIRLIGYMRAYFLPYRQTEGVVKEHAFAKLP' A
#
# COMPACT_ATOMS: atom_id res chain seq x y z
N MET A 1 -9.87 12.42 -38.93
CA MET A 1 -8.65 12.38 -38.08
C MET A 1 -8.96 11.51 -36.87
N LYS A 2 -8.26 10.36 -36.72
CA LYS A 2 -8.60 9.30 -35.74
C LYS A 2 -8.09 9.63 -34.32
N TRP A 3 -8.43 10.81 -33.79
CA TRP A 3 -7.95 11.28 -32.48
C TRP A 3 -8.34 10.33 -31.35
N LYS A 4 -9.58 9.85 -31.34
CA LYS A 4 -10.11 8.89 -30.36
C LYS A 4 -9.25 7.61 -30.29
N ARG A 5 -8.91 7.07 -31.46
CA ARG A 5 -8.08 5.85 -31.62
C ARG A 5 -6.62 6.07 -31.20
N TYR A 6 -6.08 7.27 -31.43
CA TYR A 6 -4.72 7.63 -31.01
C TYR A 6 -4.63 7.85 -29.50
N ASN A 7 -5.65 8.49 -28.91
CA ASN A 7 -5.77 8.68 -27.46
C ASN A 7 -5.87 7.33 -26.73
N ASP A 8 -6.69 6.40 -27.22
CA ASP A 8 -6.79 5.05 -26.63
C ASP A 8 -5.46 4.27 -26.68
N SER A 9 -4.60 4.54 -27.68
CA SER A 9 -3.26 3.94 -27.78
C SER A 9 -2.21 4.59 -26.87
N LEU A 10 -2.46 5.83 -26.41
CA LEU A 10 -1.64 6.54 -25.44
C LEU A 10 -2.01 6.19 -23.99
N ILE A 11 -3.20 5.64 -23.76
CA ILE A 11 -3.59 5.01 -22.50
C ILE A 11 -2.87 3.65 -22.40
N ARG A 12 -1.55 3.68 -22.28
CA ARG A 12 -0.80 2.60 -21.63
C ARG A 12 -0.95 2.81 -20.13
N GLY A 13 -2.16 2.59 -19.62
CA GLY A 13 -2.38 2.44 -18.20
C GLY A 13 -1.59 1.21 -17.76
N GLY A 14 -0.45 1.41 -17.12
CA GLY A 14 0.35 0.32 -16.59
C GLY A 14 -0.53 -0.53 -15.69
N GLN A 15 -0.74 -1.79 -16.05
CA GLN A 15 -1.38 -2.74 -15.15
C GLN A 15 -0.37 -3.02 -14.04
N ILE A 16 -0.65 -2.51 -12.85
CA ILE A 16 0.12 -2.85 -11.66
C ILE A 16 -0.71 -3.90 -10.95
N LEU A 17 -0.19 -5.13 -10.94
CA LEU A 17 -0.69 -6.22 -10.12
C LEU A 17 -0.27 -5.91 -8.68
N LEU A 18 -1.22 -5.45 -7.88
CA LEU A 18 -1.09 -5.45 -6.44
C LEU A 18 -1.31 -6.89 -5.99
N ASP A 19 -0.20 -7.56 -5.68
CA ASP A 19 -0.27 -8.89 -5.10
C ASP A 19 -0.82 -8.78 -3.67
N PHE A 20 -1.99 -9.36 -3.44
CA PHE A 20 -2.64 -9.38 -2.13
C PHE A 20 -2.05 -10.45 -1.21
N ASP A 21 -1.18 -11.33 -1.71
CA ASP A 21 -0.41 -12.27 -0.87
C ASP A 21 0.50 -11.54 0.11
N VAL A 22 0.86 -10.29 -0.21
CA VAL A 22 1.55 -9.37 0.70
C VAL A 22 0.80 -9.21 2.01
N ILE A 23 -0.55 -9.29 2.01
CA ILE A 23 -1.41 -9.12 3.18
C ILE A 23 -1.50 -10.42 4.02
N GLY A 24 -1.37 -11.58 3.37
CA GLY A 24 -1.61 -12.88 4.01
C GLY A 24 -0.64 -13.26 5.13
N ASN A 25 0.58 -12.70 5.11
CA ASN A 25 1.66 -13.04 6.05
C ASN A 25 2.00 -11.93 7.05
N TRP A 26 1.14 -10.92 7.21
CA TRP A 26 1.41 -9.78 8.09
C TRP A 26 1.64 -10.14 9.55
N ASP A 27 0.95 -11.15 10.07
CA ASP A 27 1.11 -11.56 11.46
C ASP A 27 2.49 -12.19 11.72
N ILE A 28 2.94 -13.07 10.82
CA ILE A 28 4.27 -13.69 10.88
C ILE A 28 5.36 -12.62 10.75
N GLU A 29 5.22 -11.72 9.78
CA GLU A 29 6.17 -10.61 9.58
C GLU A 29 6.23 -9.70 10.81
N LEU A 30 5.08 -9.39 11.42
CA LEU A 30 5.00 -8.61 12.65
C LEU A 30 5.64 -9.31 13.84
N GLU A 31 5.45 -10.63 13.98
CA GLU A 31 6.10 -11.42 15.02
C GLU A 31 7.63 -11.40 14.87
N GLU A 32 8.13 -11.58 13.64
CA GLU A 32 9.55 -11.51 13.32
C GLU A 32 10.13 -10.11 13.58
N MET A 33 9.46 -9.05 13.11
CA MET A 33 9.88 -7.66 13.33
C MET A 33 9.88 -7.24 14.79
N ASN A 34 9.02 -7.85 15.61
CA ASN A 34 8.95 -7.59 17.05
C ASN A 34 9.76 -8.59 17.88
N LYS A 35 10.42 -9.57 17.26
CA LYS A 35 11.26 -10.54 17.96
C LYS A 35 12.41 -9.80 18.65
N ASN A 36 12.50 -9.94 19.97
CA ASN A 36 13.48 -9.28 20.83
C ASN A 36 13.33 -7.75 20.98
N LYS A 37 12.16 -7.19 20.63
CA LYS A 37 11.90 -5.77 20.84
C LYS A 37 11.29 -5.53 22.23
N GLU A 38 12.04 -4.89 23.12
CA GLU A 38 11.55 -4.56 24.49
C GLU A 38 10.68 -3.31 24.54
N ALA A 39 10.84 -2.40 23.56
CA ALA A 39 10.05 -1.19 23.43
C ALA A 39 8.65 -1.46 22.83
N ARG A 40 7.90 -0.39 22.54
CA ARG A 40 6.59 -0.51 21.87
C ARG A 40 6.71 -1.33 20.59
N LYS A 41 5.92 -2.42 20.54
CA LYS A 41 5.82 -3.30 19.38
C LYS A 41 5.29 -2.54 18.17
N PHE A 42 5.80 -2.89 16.99
CA PHE A 42 5.24 -2.48 15.72
C PHE A 42 3.83 -3.08 15.57
N VAL A 43 2.92 -2.25 15.07
CA VAL A 43 1.53 -2.62 14.76
C VAL A 43 1.34 -2.87 13.25
N TYR A 44 2.27 -2.36 12.44
CA TYR A 44 2.26 -2.49 10.99
C TYR A 44 3.55 -3.16 10.50
N PRO A 45 3.45 -4.14 9.59
CA PRO A 45 4.61 -4.80 8.99
C PRO A 45 5.29 -3.89 7.95
N ASP A 46 6.53 -4.21 7.58
CA ASP A 46 7.29 -3.46 6.59
C ASP A 46 6.63 -3.53 5.20
N SER A 47 6.06 -4.69 4.87
CA SER A 47 5.26 -4.89 3.67
C SER A 47 4.09 -3.91 3.53
N PHE A 48 3.40 -3.57 4.63
CA PHE A 48 2.35 -2.54 4.63
C PHE A 48 2.91 -1.15 4.34
N ILE A 49 4.08 -0.82 4.92
CA ILE A 49 4.75 0.46 4.65
C ILE A 49 5.16 0.56 3.17
N ARG A 50 5.67 -0.53 2.59
CA ARG A 50 6.01 -0.61 1.16
C ARG A 50 4.78 -0.47 0.26
N LEU A 51 3.67 -1.12 0.61
CA LEU A 51 2.40 -0.99 -0.11
C LEU A 51 1.95 0.47 -0.17
N ILE A 52 1.94 1.18 0.96
CA ILE A 52 1.61 2.61 1.03
C ILE A 52 2.59 3.43 0.18
N GLY A 53 3.88 3.09 0.23
CA GLY A 53 4.93 3.72 -0.59
C GLY A 53 4.64 3.60 -2.08
N TYR A 54 4.28 2.40 -2.55
CA TYR A 54 3.88 2.17 -3.93
C TYR A 54 2.57 2.89 -4.29
N MET A 55 1.58 2.87 -3.41
CA MET A 55 0.33 3.61 -3.59
C MET A 55 0.60 5.10 -3.78
N ARG A 56 1.46 5.71 -2.95
CA ARG A 56 1.86 7.13 -3.07
C ARG A 56 2.69 7.41 -4.32
N ALA A 57 3.60 6.51 -4.68
CA ALA A 57 4.52 6.73 -5.80
C ALA A 57 3.83 6.64 -7.16
N TYR A 58 2.85 5.73 -7.30
CA TYR A 58 2.27 5.39 -8.60
C TYR A 58 0.80 5.81 -8.77
N PHE A 59 0.03 5.98 -7.70
CA PHE A 59 -1.44 6.07 -7.82
C PHE A 59 -2.08 7.25 -7.10
N LEU A 60 -1.63 7.57 -5.89
CA LEU A 60 -2.36 8.45 -4.97
C LEU A 60 -1.54 9.68 -4.59
N PRO A 61 -2.10 10.90 -4.73
CA PRO A 61 -1.59 12.09 -4.07
C PRO A 61 -1.54 11.89 -2.55
N TYR A 62 -0.61 12.60 -1.89
CA TYR A 62 -0.33 12.48 -0.46
C TYR A 62 -1.58 12.45 0.43
N ARG A 63 -2.56 13.34 0.20
CA ARG A 63 -3.79 13.41 1.01
C ARG A 63 -4.69 12.18 0.87
N GLN A 64 -4.74 11.57 -0.31
CA GLN A 64 -5.51 10.35 -0.53
C GLN A 64 -4.82 9.16 0.15
N THR A 65 -3.49 9.08 0.04
CA THR A 65 -2.69 8.11 0.80
C THR A 65 -2.89 8.29 2.31
N GLU A 66 -2.87 9.52 2.81
CA GLU A 66 -3.10 9.84 4.22
C GLU A 66 -4.51 9.41 4.68
N GLY A 67 -5.54 9.62 3.85
CA GLY A 67 -6.89 9.15 4.11
C GLY A 67 -6.97 7.63 4.25
N VAL A 68 -6.38 6.87 3.32
CA VAL A 68 -6.33 5.40 3.37
C VAL A 68 -5.65 4.91 4.66
N VAL A 69 -4.53 5.54 5.04
CA VAL A 69 -3.81 5.17 6.26
C VAL A 69 -4.62 5.50 7.52
N LYS A 70 -5.28 6.65 7.57
CA LYS A 70 -6.13 7.04 8.71
C LYS A 70 -7.32 6.12 8.89
N GLU A 71 -8.02 5.77 7.82
CA GLU A 71 -9.14 4.82 7.87
C GLU A 71 -8.68 3.43 8.33
N HIS A 72 -7.57 2.92 7.78
CA HIS A 72 -7.03 1.63 8.19
C HIS A 72 -6.55 1.63 9.65
N ALA A 73 -5.95 2.74 10.11
CA ALA A 73 -5.49 2.88 11.48
C ALA A 73 -6.62 3.05 12.49
N PHE A 74 -7.69 3.75 12.12
CA PHE A 74 -8.87 3.90 12.96
C PHE A 74 -9.50 2.55 13.31
N ALA A 75 -9.47 1.59 12.38
CA ALA A 75 -9.96 0.24 12.63
C ALA A 75 -9.07 -0.60 13.57
N LYS A 76 -7.81 -0.20 13.83
CA LYS A 76 -6.83 -0.99 14.61
C LYS A 76 -6.37 -0.34 15.92
N LEU A 77 -6.67 0.94 16.12
CA LEU A 77 -6.36 1.65 17.36
C LEU A 77 -7.56 1.54 18.33
N PRO A 78 -7.33 1.29 19.63
CA PRO A 78 -8.40 1.25 20.63
C PRO A 78 -9.06 2.61 20.84
#